data_AF-A0A233S3G7-F1
#
_entry.id   AF-A0A233S3G7-F1
#
_cell.length_a   1.000
_cell.length_b   1.000
_cell.length_c   1.000
_cell.angle_alpha   90.00
_cell.angle_beta   90.00
_cell.angle_gamma   90.00
#
_symmetry.space_group_name_H-M   'P 1'
#
loop_
_entity.id
_entity.type
_entity.pdbx_description
1 polymer ?
#
loop_
_entity_poly.entity_id
_entity_poly.type
_entity_poly.pdbx_seq_one_letter_code
_entity_poly.pdbx_strand_id
1 'polypeptide(L)'
;MPSRISARLRSCLAAALTAAALLVLPHPAHAQPATDATDFEQQILFKASQDPGYACFRIPAIVRTTDGTLLAFAEGRVLNCGDAADIDIVVKRSTDGGRTWGPLRVVNEGAGDTHGNPAPMVDRDTGRIWLAETYNTGRTDSASCSVPCDRSPHLQYSDDDGLTWSEPRDLSPEILPADWNSWYATGPVHGIQLTRGRYAGRLVFGVNTETWNGSRVTANHAALIVSDDHGGHWRIGATDTWPIAADGTFRQKPSELTLAERTDGSVLVSGREQDGTDLGHRTQAVSRDGGGSFAAPFRDLPDLYTPQVQGSILRLGDRILLSCPGDPDRRRTMMIRSSYDGGRTWDSVDRGTVVTTDWSGYSDLVRVDHDTAGLMYEGGAVDARDEIRFARFTEDWLAPRRGPDPHTADLAPHARPAAVLGGAEETDGVVGGALEFDGSDDAVRLPYRPGLPLGSGDFTASLWFRYTATTGEQPLLWMGGVGTTQPQVWVRGEPANHRLQGLITVRNGAAAPQTAYVRTDTAYNDGQWHHAVLRRGGGLLSLSVDGMQSTVADVPGSVSRNSPFGVHIGQRMDSRAFFTGAIDDVHVWDRALTDEELADPKVSRSAKDTVLWLPLDHVGG
;
A
#
# COMPACT_ATOMS: atom_id res chain seq x y z
N MET A 1 28.24 -38.56 -65.58
CA MET A 1 28.06 -39.21 -66.91
C MET A 1 26.71 -39.91 -66.94
N PRO A 2 26.00 -39.93 -68.08
CA PRO A 2 24.84 -39.05 -68.28
C PRO A 2 23.50 -39.76 -68.57
N SER A 3 22.49 -38.91 -68.79
CA SER A 3 21.33 -39.03 -69.71
C SER A 3 20.19 -39.99 -69.34
N ARG A 4 18.96 -39.54 -69.06
CA ARG A 4 17.96 -38.77 -69.87
C ARG A 4 17.14 -39.61 -70.88
N ILE A 5 15.84 -39.69 -70.57
CA ILE A 5 14.67 -39.40 -71.42
C ILE A 5 14.23 -40.41 -72.49
N SER A 6 12.95 -40.80 -72.42
CA SER A 6 11.89 -40.73 -73.46
C SER A 6 10.73 -41.65 -73.00
N ALA A 7 9.45 -41.53 -73.35
CA ALA A 7 8.61 -40.71 -74.23
C ALA A 7 7.13 -41.02 -73.81
N ARG A 8 6.18 -40.05 -73.79
CA ARG A 8 5.07 -39.83 -74.77
C ARG A 8 4.11 -41.04 -74.95
N LEU A 9 2.77 -40.98 -75.08
CA LEU A 9 1.83 -39.96 -75.60
C LEU A 9 0.36 -40.44 -75.34
N ARG A 10 -0.57 -39.50 -75.01
CA ARG A 10 -1.98 -39.26 -75.48
C ARG A 10 -2.90 -40.45 -75.85
N SER A 11 -4.20 -40.44 -75.49
CA SER A 11 -5.39 -39.92 -76.24
C SER A 11 -6.66 -40.31 -75.44
N CYS A 12 -7.67 -39.48 -75.07
CA CYS A 12 -8.74 -38.73 -75.78
C CYS A 12 -10.16 -39.36 -75.68
N LEU A 13 -11.15 -38.51 -75.28
CA LEU A 13 -12.63 -38.52 -75.50
C LEU A 13 -13.50 -39.60 -74.80
N ALA A 14 -14.75 -39.38 -74.37
CA ALA A 14 -15.65 -38.21 -74.27
C ALA A 14 -16.95 -38.59 -73.51
N ALA A 15 -17.57 -37.59 -72.85
CA ALA A 15 -19.02 -37.32 -72.65
C ALA A 15 -19.96 -38.37 -71.99
N ALA A 16 -21.00 -38.04 -71.20
CA ALA A 16 -21.48 -36.85 -70.51
C ALA A 16 -22.75 -37.24 -69.69
N LEU A 17 -23.00 -36.54 -68.57
CA LEU A 17 -24.31 -36.22 -67.94
C LEU A 17 -25.12 -37.39 -67.30
N THR A 18 -25.71 -37.33 -66.10
CA THR A 18 -26.30 -36.25 -65.29
C THR A 18 -26.37 -36.60 -63.79
N ALA A 19 -26.05 -35.60 -62.94
CA ALA A 19 -26.71 -35.15 -61.70
C ALA A 19 -27.26 -36.16 -60.65
N ALA A 20 -26.70 -36.09 -59.43
CA ALA A 20 -27.40 -35.56 -58.25
C ALA A 20 -26.45 -35.44 -57.02
N ALA A 21 -26.45 -34.24 -56.46
CA ALA A 21 -25.81 -33.70 -55.26
C ALA A 21 -25.36 -34.65 -54.13
N LEU A 22 -24.13 -34.43 -53.66
CA LEU A 22 -23.83 -34.19 -52.25
C LEU A 22 -22.55 -33.33 -52.17
N LEU A 23 -22.73 -32.10 -51.69
CA LEU A 23 -21.67 -31.13 -51.41
C LEU A 23 -20.79 -31.68 -50.26
N VAL A 24 -19.59 -32.14 -50.58
CA VAL A 24 -18.51 -32.21 -49.57
C VAL A 24 -17.88 -30.83 -49.52
N LEU A 25 -18.44 -29.96 -48.67
CA LEU A 25 -17.76 -28.73 -48.27
C LEU A 25 -16.49 -29.12 -47.51
N PRO A 26 -15.33 -28.50 -47.79
CA PRO A 26 -14.19 -28.61 -46.89
C PRO A 26 -14.66 -28.11 -45.53
N HIS A 27 -14.49 -28.94 -44.50
CA HIS A 27 -14.83 -28.53 -43.15
C HIS A 27 -14.11 -27.22 -42.84
N PRO A 28 -14.80 -26.23 -42.21
CA PRO A 28 -14.08 -25.11 -41.65
C PRO A 28 -13.08 -25.72 -40.67
N ALA A 29 -11.79 -25.44 -40.89
CA ALA A 29 -10.80 -25.60 -39.85
C ALA A 29 -11.39 -24.91 -38.63
N HIS A 30 -11.77 -25.71 -37.63
CA HIS A 30 -12.18 -25.16 -36.35
C HIS A 30 -10.95 -24.39 -35.88
N ALA A 31 -11.03 -23.06 -35.92
CA ALA A 31 -10.18 -22.25 -35.08
C ALA A 31 -10.37 -22.83 -33.68
N GLN A 32 -9.30 -23.41 -33.12
CA GLN A 32 -9.26 -23.63 -31.69
C GLN A 32 -9.68 -22.30 -31.05
N PRO A 33 -10.59 -22.31 -30.07
CA PRO A 33 -10.78 -21.14 -29.23
C PRO A 33 -9.40 -20.67 -28.81
N ALA A 34 -9.14 -19.37 -28.95
CA ALA A 34 -7.95 -18.77 -28.37
C ALA A 34 -7.82 -19.34 -26.95
N THR A 35 -6.72 -20.05 -26.70
CA THR A 35 -6.33 -20.49 -25.36
C THR A 35 -6.58 -19.33 -24.42
N ASP A 36 -7.40 -19.54 -23.37
CA ASP A 36 -7.69 -18.56 -22.33
C ASP A 36 -6.44 -17.72 -22.09
N ALA A 37 -6.49 -16.45 -22.51
CA ALA A 37 -5.44 -15.52 -22.16
C ALA A 37 -5.45 -15.50 -20.64
N THR A 38 -4.37 -15.96 -20.01
CA THR A 38 -4.29 -15.98 -18.55
C THR A 38 -4.63 -14.59 -18.06
N ASP A 39 -5.65 -14.45 -17.21
CA ASP A 39 -6.11 -13.15 -16.69
C ASP A 39 -5.02 -12.41 -15.90
N PHE A 40 -3.90 -13.09 -15.62
CA PHE A 40 -2.68 -12.56 -15.05
C PHE A 40 -1.43 -13.15 -15.72
N GLU A 41 -0.50 -12.28 -16.14
CA GLU A 41 0.83 -12.62 -16.65
C GLU A 41 1.88 -11.82 -15.88
N GLN A 42 3.05 -12.41 -15.57
CA GLN A 42 4.14 -11.68 -14.90
C GLN A 42 5.52 -12.09 -15.42
N GLN A 43 6.45 -11.14 -15.46
CA GLN A 43 7.86 -11.36 -15.76
C GLN A 43 8.77 -10.47 -14.93
N ILE A 44 10.02 -10.89 -14.75
CA ILE A 44 11.09 -10.03 -14.21
C ILE A 44 11.51 -9.07 -15.33
N LEU A 45 11.49 -7.77 -15.03
CA LEU A 45 11.82 -6.73 -16.01
C LEU A 45 13.21 -6.13 -15.79
N PHE A 46 13.60 -5.83 -14.55
CA PHE A 46 14.94 -5.35 -14.23
C PHE A 46 15.56 -6.21 -13.14
N LYS A 47 16.78 -6.68 -13.38
CA LYS A 47 17.54 -7.47 -12.41
C LYS A 47 19.03 -7.36 -12.65
N ALA A 48 19.82 -7.06 -11.62
CA ALA A 48 21.27 -6.87 -11.72
C ALA A 48 22.00 -8.04 -12.39
N SER A 49 21.54 -9.28 -12.14
CA SER A 49 22.14 -10.47 -12.77
C SER A 49 21.81 -10.64 -14.26
N GLN A 50 20.85 -9.89 -14.80
CA GLN A 50 20.42 -9.92 -16.20
C GLN A 50 20.85 -8.67 -16.97
N ASP A 51 20.98 -7.53 -16.28
CA ASP A 51 21.37 -6.24 -16.82
C ASP A 51 22.69 -5.79 -16.15
N PRO A 52 23.87 -6.16 -16.69
CA PRO A 52 25.16 -5.88 -16.06
C PRO A 52 25.46 -4.38 -15.99
N GLY A 53 26.28 -3.99 -15.02
CA GLY A 53 26.68 -2.58 -14.79
C GLY A 53 26.00 -1.94 -13.57
N TYR A 54 24.96 -2.59 -13.03
CA TYR A 54 24.22 -2.09 -11.87
C TYR A 54 24.21 -3.09 -10.72
N ALA A 55 24.30 -2.58 -9.49
CA ALA A 55 24.14 -3.38 -8.28
C ALA A 55 22.67 -3.74 -8.02
N CYS A 56 21.74 -2.85 -8.36
CA CYS A 56 20.30 -3.10 -8.33
C CYS A 56 19.51 -2.04 -9.10
N PHE A 57 18.21 -2.30 -9.24
CA PHE A 57 17.25 -1.40 -9.87
C PHE A 57 16.14 -1.04 -8.90
N ARG A 58 15.75 0.23 -8.86
CA ARG A 58 14.74 0.75 -7.94
C ARG A 58 13.85 1.79 -8.60
N ILE A 59 12.81 2.24 -7.87
CA ILE A 59 11.95 3.36 -8.26
C ILE A 59 11.28 3.14 -9.64
N PRO A 60 10.45 2.09 -9.78
CA PRO A 60 9.74 1.83 -11.03
C PRO A 60 8.79 2.99 -11.36
N ALA A 61 8.81 3.43 -12.62
CA ALA A 61 7.80 4.33 -13.19
C ALA A 61 7.47 3.89 -14.62
N ILE A 62 6.19 3.95 -15.01
CA ILE A 62 5.77 3.38 -16.31
C ILE A 62 4.66 4.21 -16.96
N VAL A 63 4.80 4.45 -18.27
CA VAL A 63 3.80 5.14 -19.08
C VAL A 63 3.53 4.38 -20.38
N ARG A 64 2.34 4.62 -20.94
CA ARG A 64 1.95 4.19 -22.28
C ARG A 64 1.92 5.40 -23.20
N THR A 65 2.67 5.35 -24.29
CA THR A 65 2.71 6.41 -25.30
C THR A 65 1.44 6.45 -26.15
N THR A 66 1.29 7.46 -26.99
CA THR A 66 0.18 7.54 -27.96
C THR A 66 0.20 6.41 -28.98
N ASP A 67 1.38 5.88 -29.29
CA ASP A 67 1.57 4.75 -30.22
C ASP A 67 1.32 3.39 -29.56
N GLY A 68 1.00 3.38 -28.25
CA GLY A 68 0.71 2.18 -27.49
C GLY A 68 1.96 1.46 -26.95
N THR A 69 3.13 2.06 -27.14
CA THR A 69 4.39 1.58 -26.55
C THR A 69 4.38 1.78 -25.04
N LEU A 70 4.85 0.78 -24.29
CA LEU A 70 5.15 0.93 -22.87
C LEU A 70 6.61 1.32 -22.68
N LEU A 71 6.84 2.35 -21.88
CA LEU A 71 8.16 2.78 -21.43
C LEU A 71 8.26 2.58 -19.93
N ALA A 72 9.11 1.63 -19.52
CA ALA A 72 9.35 1.28 -18.13
C ALA A 72 10.69 1.87 -17.68
N PHE A 73 10.64 2.83 -16.78
CA PHE A 73 11.79 3.52 -16.20
C PHE A 73 12.15 2.94 -14.84
N ALA A 74 13.43 3.00 -14.50
CA ALA A 74 13.94 2.70 -13.17
C ALA A 74 15.19 3.53 -12.89
N GLU A 75 15.52 3.67 -11.61
CA GLU A 75 16.89 4.00 -11.19
C GLU A 75 17.77 2.76 -11.37
N GLY A 76 18.79 2.86 -12.23
CA GLY A 76 19.90 1.91 -12.29
C GLY A 76 20.98 2.34 -11.30
N ARG A 77 21.12 1.64 -10.17
CA ARG A 77 22.07 2.02 -9.12
C ARG A 77 23.39 1.28 -9.30
N VAL A 78 24.46 2.01 -9.62
CA VAL A 78 25.73 1.43 -10.12
C VAL A 78 26.48 0.68 -9.01
N LEU A 79 26.69 1.33 -7.87
CA LEU A 79 27.61 0.83 -6.84
C LEU A 79 26.92 -0.01 -5.75
N ASN A 80 25.71 0.37 -5.36
CA ASN A 80 24.96 -0.21 -4.24
C ASN A 80 23.49 0.21 -4.33
N CYS A 81 22.66 -0.27 -3.40
CA CYS A 81 21.24 0.06 -3.35
C CYS A 81 20.88 1.24 -2.43
N GLY A 82 21.84 2.11 -2.10
CA GLY A 82 21.66 3.33 -1.32
C GLY A 82 21.07 4.48 -2.15
N ASP A 83 20.55 5.52 -1.49
CA ASP A 83 19.69 6.53 -2.11
C ASP A 83 20.43 7.74 -2.72
N ALA A 84 21.71 7.93 -2.41
CA ALA A 84 22.51 9.03 -2.93
C ALA A 84 23.84 8.53 -3.47
N ALA A 85 23.85 7.53 -4.35
CA ALA A 85 25.06 6.99 -5.00
C ALA A 85 25.13 7.42 -6.48
N ASP A 86 26.04 6.81 -7.24
CA ASP A 86 26.02 6.88 -8.71
C ASP A 86 24.76 6.15 -9.22
N ILE A 87 23.78 6.92 -9.68
CA ILE A 87 22.45 6.44 -10.06
C ILE A 87 22.08 7.04 -11.42
N ASP A 88 21.82 6.14 -12.37
CA ASP A 88 21.34 6.45 -13.71
C ASP A 88 19.81 6.35 -13.77
N ILE A 89 19.18 7.08 -14.69
CA ILE A 89 17.83 6.77 -15.17
C ILE A 89 17.93 5.85 -16.38
N VAL A 90 17.32 4.67 -16.28
CA VAL A 90 17.29 3.65 -17.34
C VAL A 90 15.87 3.40 -17.81
N VAL A 91 15.72 2.91 -19.04
CA VAL A 91 14.44 2.57 -19.66
C VAL A 91 14.49 1.24 -20.40
N LYS A 92 13.40 0.48 -20.33
CA LYS A 92 13.07 -0.62 -21.26
C LYS A 92 11.78 -0.29 -22.00
N ARG A 93 11.70 -0.71 -23.27
CA ARG A 93 10.60 -0.37 -24.19
C ARG A 93 9.88 -1.64 -24.66
N SER A 94 8.55 -1.62 -24.70
CA SER A 94 7.72 -2.70 -25.23
C SER A 94 6.68 -2.18 -26.21
N THR A 95 6.54 -2.85 -27.36
CA THR A 95 5.57 -2.48 -28.42
C THR A 95 4.43 -3.49 -28.57
N ASP A 96 4.33 -4.46 -27.65
CA ASP A 96 3.35 -5.57 -27.71
C ASP A 96 2.52 -5.69 -26.42
N GLY A 97 2.37 -4.56 -25.71
CA GLY A 97 1.62 -4.45 -24.47
C GLY A 97 2.36 -5.00 -23.25
N GLY A 98 3.69 -5.03 -23.28
CA GLY A 98 4.54 -5.48 -22.17
C GLY A 98 4.74 -6.99 -22.11
N ARG A 99 4.51 -7.70 -23.23
CA ARG A 99 4.78 -9.15 -23.34
C ARG A 99 6.26 -9.40 -23.58
N THR A 100 6.86 -8.62 -24.47
CA THR A 100 8.31 -8.62 -24.71
C THR A 100 8.87 -7.22 -24.52
N TRP A 101 10.13 -7.16 -24.07
CA TRP A 101 10.83 -5.92 -23.77
C TRP A 101 12.15 -5.87 -24.52
N GLY A 102 12.45 -4.69 -25.07
CA GLY A 102 13.75 -4.40 -25.68
C GLY A 102 14.87 -4.34 -24.64
N PRO A 103 16.13 -4.19 -25.12
CA PRO A 103 17.29 -4.09 -24.23
C PRO A 103 17.19 -2.86 -23.31
N LEU A 104 17.88 -2.94 -22.17
CA LEU A 104 18.07 -1.78 -21.29
C LEU A 104 18.81 -0.67 -22.02
N ARG A 105 18.35 0.56 -21.81
CA ARG A 105 18.96 1.77 -22.36
C ARG A 105 19.08 2.81 -21.26
N VAL A 106 20.20 3.52 -21.23
CA VAL A 106 20.38 4.67 -20.35
C VAL A 106 19.70 5.88 -20.97
N VAL A 107 18.86 6.56 -20.20
CA VAL A 107 18.25 7.84 -20.54
C VAL A 107 19.13 8.97 -20.04
N ASN A 108 19.63 8.82 -18.81
CA ASN A 108 20.42 9.83 -18.14
C ASN A 108 21.48 9.17 -17.25
N GLU A 109 22.75 9.41 -17.55
CA GLU A 109 23.88 8.90 -16.75
C GLU A 109 24.09 9.80 -15.53
N GLY A 110 24.19 9.21 -14.34
CA GLY A 110 24.51 9.91 -13.09
C GLY A 110 25.97 10.36 -13.02
N ALA A 111 26.88 9.63 -13.69
CA ALA A 111 28.31 9.94 -13.79
C ALA A 111 29.00 10.19 -12.43
N GLY A 112 28.59 9.44 -11.40
CA GLY A 112 29.06 9.58 -10.02
C GLY A 112 28.09 10.32 -9.10
N ASP A 113 27.15 11.07 -9.67
CA ASP A 113 26.04 11.74 -8.97
C ASP A 113 24.75 10.92 -9.02
N THR A 114 23.74 11.39 -8.31
CA THR A 114 22.42 10.74 -8.25
C THR A 114 21.45 11.44 -9.20
N HIS A 115 21.06 10.77 -10.28
CA HIS A 115 19.90 11.15 -11.09
C HIS A 115 18.76 10.18 -10.79
N GLY A 116 17.69 10.66 -10.16
CA GLY A 116 16.69 9.78 -9.55
C GLY A 116 15.26 10.31 -9.59
N ASN A 117 14.36 9.52 -9.00
CA ASN A 117 12.93 9.82 -8.88
C ASN A 117 12.24 10.13 -10.23
N PRO A 118 12.28 9.21 -11.22
CA PRO A 118 11.64 9.43 -12.50
C PRO A 118 10.11 9.60 -12.35
N ALA A 119 9.58 10.64 -12.98
CA ALA A 119 8.16 10.94 -13.07
C ALA A 119 7.77 11.20 -14.54
N PRO A 120 7.61 10.14 -15.36
CA PRO A 120 7.26 10.27 -16.76
C PRO A 120 5.79 10.68 -16.95
N MET A 121 5.51 11.39 -18.03
CA MET A 121 4.17 11.84 -18.44
C MET A 121 4.06 11.80 -19.96
N VAL A 122 2.87 11.52 -20.48
CA VAL A 122 2.62 11.56 -21.93
C VAL A 122 1.63 12.66 -22.22
N ASP A 123 2.05 13.62 -23.04
CA ASP A 123 1.14 14.58 -23.66
C ASP A 123 0.47 13.90 -24.85
N ARG A 124 -0.83 13.61 -24.71
CA ARG A 124 -1.60 12.87 -25.70
C ARG A 124 -2.00 13.72 -26.90
N ASP A 125 -1.89 15.05 -26.79
CA ASP A 125 -2.22 15.96 -27.88
C ASP A 125 -1.05 16.08 -28.86
N THR A 126 0.19 16.05 -28.35
CA THR A 126 1.42 16.20 -29.15
C THR A 126 2.15 14.88 -29.41
N GLY A 127 1.92 13.85 -28.59
CA GLY A 127 2.65 12.59 -28.60
C GLY A 127 3.98 12.63 -27.81
N ARG A 128 4.37 13.81 -27.31
CA ARG A 128 5.61 13.99 -26.56
C ARG A 128 5.55 13.26 -25.21
N ILE A 129 6.64 12.57 -24.88
CA ILE A 129 6.87 12.02 -23.55
C ILE A 129 7.76 12.98 -22.78
N TRP A 130 7.29 13.44 -21.62
CA TRP A 130 8.07 14.22 -20.66
C TRP A 130 8.60 13.29 -19.56
N LEU A 131 9.82 13.54 -19.09
CA LEU A 131 10.43 12.84 -17.96
C LEU A 131 10.95 13.87 -16.97
N ALA A 132 10.24 14.05 -15.86
CA ALA A 132 10.74 14.82 -14.73
C ALA A 132 11.60 13.92 -13.83
N GLU A 133 12.68 14.46 -13.29
CA GLU A 133 13.66 13.74 -12.46
C GLU A 133 14.36 14.72 -11.52
N THR A 134 15.24 14.22 -10.66
CA THR A 134 15.96 15.05 -9.67
C THR A 134 17.42 14.67 -9.55
N TYR A 135 18.28 15.66 -9.36
CA TYR A 135 19.74 15.49 -9.27
C TYR A 135 20.25 15.90 -7.90
N ASN A 136 21.20 15.17 -7.34
CA ASN A 136 21.99 15.60 -6.18
C ASN A 136 23.40 14.99 -6.21
N THR A 137 24.30 15.55 -5.40
CA THR A 137 25.65 15.01 -5.25
C THR A 137 25.62 13.55 -4.81
N GLY A 138 26.35 12.70 -5.51
CA GLY A 138 26.49 11.28 -5.19
C GLY A 138 27.48 11.00 -4.06
N ARG A 139 27.37 9.79 -3.49
CA ARG A 139 28.13 9.29 -2.35
C ARG A 139 28.52 7.84 -2.54
N THR A 140 29.68 7.47 -1.99
CA THR A 140 30.21 6.10 -2.08
C THR A 140 29.89 5.24 -0.85
N ASP A 141 29.32 5.83 0.21
CA ASP A 141 29.08 5.19 1.51
C ASP A 141 27.65 4.64 1.69
N SER A 142 26.84 4.62 0.62
CA SER A 142 25.43 4.19 0.62
C SER A 142 24.49 5.01 1.52
N ALA A 143 24.94 6.14 2.07
CA ALA A 143 24.09 7.02 2.88
C ALA A 143 23.12 7.80 1.99
N SER A 144 22.09 8.37 2.61
CA SER A 144 21.27 9.41 1.97
C SER A 144 22.09 10.69 1.76
N CYS A 145 21.56 11.63 0.98
CA CYS A 145 22.20 12.93 0.80
C CYS A 145 22.40 13.65 2.14
N SER A 146 23.45 14.49 2.20
CA SER A 146 23.69 15.35 3.36
C SER A 146 22.51 16.32 3.54
N VAL A 147 22.16 16.67 4.77
CA VAL A 147 21.13 17.68 5.06
C VAL A 147 21.80 19.05 5.30
N PRO A 148 21.37 20.13 4.64
CA PRO A 148 20.33 20.19 3.61
C PRO A 148 20.78 19.51 2.30
N CYS A 149 19.84 18.78 1.70
CA CYS A 149 20.08 18.05 0.45
C CYS A 149 20.12 19.04 -0.72
N ASP A 150 21.15 18.95 -1.56
CA ASP A 150 21.34 19.78 -2.76
C ASP A 150 20.59 19.21 -3.96
N ARG A 151 19.29 18.92 -3.77
CA ARG A 151 18.50 18.19 -4.75
C ARG A 151 17.66 19.11 -5.63
N SER A 152 17.87 19.07 -6.95
CA SER A 152 17.23 19.98 -7.91
C SER A 152 16.44 19.25 -9.01
N PRO A 153 15.29 19.79 -9.45
CA PRO A 153 14.44 19.17 -10.47
C PRO A 153 14.93 19.44 -11.89
N HIS A 154 14.85 18.41 -12.74
CA HIS A 154 15.22 18.45 -14.15
C HIS A 154 14.14 17.82 -15.03
N LEU A 155 14.18 18.13 -16.32
CA LEU A 155 13.19 17.65 -17.30
C LEU A 155 13.85 17.28 -18.63
N GLN A 156 13.52 16.11 -19.15
CA GLN A 156 13.82 15.68 -20.51
C GLN A 156 12.54 15.36 -21.28
N TYR A 157 12.65 15.24 -22.60
CA TYR A 157 11.56 14.73 -23.43
C TYR A 157 12.02 13.81 -24.54
N SER A 158 11.08 13.02 -25.04
CA SER A 158 11.20 12.23 -26.27
C SER A 158 10.05 12.56 -27.21
N ASP A 159 10.39 12.82 -28.48
CA ASP A 159 9.44 13.07 -29.59
C ASP A 159 9.38 11.90 -30.59
N ASP A 160 10.05 10.78 -30.27
CA ASP A 160 10.22 9.63 -31.14
C ASP A 160 9.89 8.31 -30.43
N ASP A 161 8.83 8.35 -29.60
CA ASP A 161 8.27 7.17 -28.92
C ASP A 161 9.27 6.47 -27.97
N GLY A 162 10.09 7.27 -27.28
CA GLY A 162 11.10 6.83 -26.31
C GLY A 162 12.39 6.32 -26.95
N LEU A 163 12.64 6.60 -28.23
CA LEU A 163 13.85 6.16 -28.94
C LEU A 163 15.05 7.08 -28.71
N THR A 164 14.86 8.36 -28.48
CA THR A 164 15.90 9.31 -28.07
C THR A 164 15.34 10.30 -27.06
N TRP A 165 16.23 10.94 -26.32
CA TRP A 165 15.90 11.89 -25.27
C TRP A 165 16.65 13.20 -25.49
N SER A 166 16.00 14.32 -25.20
CA SER A 166 16.61 15.64 -25.24
C SER A 166 17.69 15.78 -24.17
N GLU A 167 18.58 16.77 -24.32
CA GLU A 167 19.38 17.22 -23.19
C GLU A 167 18.50 17.65 -22.00
N PRO A 168 18.92 17.40 -20.74
CA PRO A 168 18.16 17.83 -19.56
C PRO A 168 18.02 19.35 -19.46
N ARG A 169 16.80 19.80 -19.16
CA ARG A 169 16.48 21.18 -18.79
C ARG A 169 16.34 21.31 -17.28
N ASP A 170 17.11 22.21 -16.67
CA ASP A 170 16.95 22.60 -15.26
C ASP A 170 15.58 23.29 -15.07
N LEU A 171 14.76 22.77 -14.15
CA LEU A 171 13.46 23.33 -13.80
C LEU A 171 13.50 24.20 -12.54
N SER A 172 14.64 24.30 -11.86
CA SER A 172 14.79 25.08 -10.63
C SER A 172 14.28 26.53 -10.74
N PRO A 173 14.52 27.27 -11.84
CA PRO A 173 13.99 28.62 -11.99
C PRO A 173 12.46 28.73 -11.98
N GLU A 174 11.74 27.64 -12.27
CA GLU A 174 10.28 27.61 -12.39
C GLU A 174 9.60 26.99 -11.16
N ILE A 175 10.22 25.99 -10.52
CA ILE A 175 9.57 25.14 -9.50
C ILE A 175 10.40 24.86 -8.25
N LEU A 176 11.50 25.58 -8.02
CA LEU A 176 12.32 25.50 -6.81
C LEU A 176 12.45 26.88 -6.11
N PRO A 177 11.46 27.29 -5.31
CA PRO A 177 11.50 28.53 -4.56
C PRO A 177 12.58 28.47 -3.46
N ALA A 178 13.07 29.63 -3.03
CA ALA A 178 14.26 29.72 -2.17
C ALA A 178 14.10 29.09 -0.77
N ASP A 179 12.86 28.90 -0.29
CA ASP A 179 12.55 28.25 0.97
C ASP A 179 12.34 26.72 0.83
N TRP A 180 12.37 26.18 -0.39
CA TRP A 180 12.46 24.75 -0.69
C TRP A 180 13.93 24.39 -0.92
N ASN A 181 14.71 24.47 0.16
CA ASN A 181 16.18 24.47 0.14
C ASN A 181 16.80 23.25 0.85
N SER A 182 16.09 22.13 0.87
CA SER A 182 16.56 20.81 1.32
C SER A 182 15.99 19.75 0.36
N TRP A 183 15.78 18.51 0.82
CA TRP A 183 15.23 17.40 0.05
C TRP A 183 14.15 17.85 -0.95
N TYR A 184 14.25 17.39 -2.20
CA TYR A 184 13.28 17.62 -3.27
C TYR A 184 13.10 16.33 -4.08
N ALA A 185 11.87 15.88 -4.31
CA ALA A 185 11.58 14.67 -5.08
C ALA A 185 10.42 14.88 -6.06
N THR A 186 10.57 14.39 -7.29
CA THR A 186 9.53 14.27 -8.32
C THR A 186 8.88 12.90 -8.24
N GLY A 187 7.54 12.83 -8.14
CA GLY A 187 6.86 11.56 -7.87
C GLY A 187 7.52 10.86 -6.67
N PRO A 188 8.08 9.63 -6.80
CA PRO A 188 8.15 8.86 -8.03
C PRO A 188 6.80 8.20 -8.35
N VAL A 189 6.66 7.78 -9.61
CA VAL A 189 5.47 7.35 -10.40
C VAL A 189 5.22 8.29 -11.57
N HIS A 190 4.42 7.84 -12.53
CA HIS A 190 3.94 8.70 -13.61
C HIS A 190 3.11 9.90 -13.13
N GLY A 191 3.19 11.00 -13.87
CA GLY A 191 2.19 12.07 -13.84
C GLY A 191 1.06 11.82 -14.84
N ILE A 192 0.08 12.72 -14.91
CA ILE A 192 -1.09 12.57 -15.80
C ILE A 192 -1.28 13.81 -16.68
N GLN A 193 -1.96 13.60 -17.81
CA GLN A 193 -2.65 14.67 -18.52
C GLN A 193 -4.15 14.59 -18.22
N LEU A 194 -4.75 15.70 -17.78
CA LEU A 194 -6.17 15.80 -17.49
C LEU A 194 -7.00 15.65 -18.77
N THR A 195 -8.12 14.95 -18.67
CA THR A 195 -8.98 14.64 -19.83
C THR A 195 -10.35 15.30 -19.74
N ARG A 196 -10.68 15.95 -18.62
CA ARG A 196 -12.04 16.44 -18.34
C ARG A 196 -12.09 17.89 -17.91
N GLY A 197 -13.25 18.49 -18.15
CA GLY A 197 -13.59 19.81 -17.67
C GLY A 197 -12.71 20.92 -18.25
N ARG A 198 -12.63 22.04 -17.53
CA ARG A 198 -11.95 23.27 -17.97
C ARG A 198 -10.45 23.09 -18.21
N TYR A 199 -9.83 22.11 -17.56
CA TYR A 199 -8.38 21.92 -17.55
C TYR A 199 -7.92 20.71 -18.37
N ALA A 200 -8.79 20.16 -19.22
CA ALA A 200 -8.39 19.10 -20.16
C ALA A 200 -7.17 19.55 -21.00
N GLY A 201 -6.19 18.66 -21.17
CA GLY A 201 -4.90 18.94 -21.82
C GLY A 201 -3.78 19.34 -20.86
N ARG A 202 -4.10 19.82 -19.66
CA ARG A 202 -3.08 20.18 -18.63
C ARG A 202 -2.29 18.96 -18.18
N LEU A 203 -0.97 19.09 -18.13
CA LEU A 203 -0.05 18.13 -17.54
C LEU A 203 0.10 18.38 -16.04
N VAL A 204 0.15 17.31 -15.24
CA VAL A 204 0.26 17.37 -13.77
C VAL A 204 1.17 16.25 -13.27
N PHE A 205 2.13 16.58 -12.41
CA PHE A 205 2.85 15.59 -11.60
C PHE A 205 3.02 16.08 -10.16
N GLY A 206 3.36 15.17 -9.25
CA GLY A 206 3.55 15.47 -7.83
C GLY A 206 5.01 15.71 -7.47
N VAL A 207 5.25 16.56 -6.48
CA VAL A 207 6.55 16.75 -5.83
C VAL A 207 6.41 16.77 -4.31
N ASN A 208 7.48 16.44 -3.60
CA ASN A 208 7.61 16.73 -2.18
C ASN A 208 8.97 17.33 -1.85
N THR A 209 9.01 18.22 -0.87
CA THR A 209 10.19 19.03 -0.55
C THR A 209 10.23 19.46 0.91
N GLU A 210 11.36 20.03 1.34
CA GLU A 210 11.62 20.45 2.72
C GLU A 210 12.17 21.88 2.81
N THR A 211 11.88 22.57 3.92
CA THR A 211 12.53 23.83 4.31
C THR A 211 13.58 23.60 5.38
N TRP A 212 14.78 24.15 5.17
CA TRP A 212 15.89 24.21 6.11
C TRP A 212 16.17 25.65 6.55
N ASN A 213 16.29 25.87 7.86
CA ASN A 213 16.48 27.21 8.43
C ASN A 213 17.95 27.57 8.78
N GLY A 214 18.91 26.71 8.42
CA GLY A 214 20.31 26.84 8.82
C GLY A 214 20.76 25.84 9.89
N SER A 215 19.83 25.24 10.64
CA SER A 215 20.16 24.26 11.71
C SER A 215 19.30 23.01 11.73
N ARG A 216 18.05 23.07 11.24
CA ARG A 216 17.15 21.92 11.15
C ARG A 216 16.16 22.09 10.00
N VAL A 217 15.53 20.97 9.61
CA VAL A 217 14.33 21.00 8.79
C VAL A 217 13.17 21.56 9.62
N THR A 218 12.42 22.50 9.05
CA THR A 218 11.32 23.21 9.73
C THR A 218 9.96 22.99 9.09
N ALA A 219 9.90 22.49 7.86
CA ALA A 219 8.65 22.17 7.19
C ALA A 219 8.87 21.08 6.14
N ASN A 220 7.80 20.30 5.89
CA ASN A 220 7.67 19.44 4.72
C ASN A 220 6.55 20.00 3.84
N HIS A 221 6.68 19.87 2.53
CA HIS A 221 5.66 20.28 1.57
C HIS A 221 5.36 19.15 0.59
N ALA A 222 4.08 18.98 0.30
CA ALA A 222 3.58 18.19 -0.81
C ALA A 222 2.98 19.16 -1.82
N ALA A 223 3.34 19.05 -3.09
CA ALA A 223 2.81 19.95 -4.11
C ALA A 223 2.54 19.25 -5.44
N LEU A 224 1.69 19.88 -6.25
CA LEU A 224 1.47 19.54 -7.65
C LEU A 224 2.20 20.55 -8.52
N ILE A 225 2.83 20.07 -9.58
CA ILE A 225 3.44 20.88 -10.63
C ILE A 225 2.61 20.73 -11.88
N VAL A 226 2.30 21.84 -12.53
CA VAL A 226 1.35 21.87 -13.67
C VAL A 226 1.90 22.63 -14.87
N SER A 227 1.52 22.19 -16.06
CA SER A 227 1.76 22.89 -17.33
C SER A 227 0.49 22.94 -18.17
N ASP A 228 0.20 24.13 -18.69
CA ASP A 228 -0.98 24.47 -19.50
C ASP A 228 -0.63 24.62 -20.99
N ASP A 229 0.64 24.48 -21.37
CA ASP A 229 1.19 24.76 -22.70
C ASP A 229 2.07 23.63 -23.22
N HIS A 230 1.60 22.39 -23.02
CA HIS A 230 2.26 21.17 -23.52
C HIS A 230 3.70 20.97 -22.99
N GLY A 231 3.99 21.45 -21.77
CA GLY A 231 5.29 21.31 -21.11
C GLY A 231 6.29 22.43 -21.42
N GLY A 232 5.86 23.48 -22.14
CA GLY A 232 6.65 24.67 -22.41
C GLY A 232 7.09 25.38 -21.12
N HIS A 233 6.12 25.67 -20.25
CA HIS A 233 6.29 26.28 -18.95
C HIS A 233 5.61 25.48 -17.84
N TRP A 234 6.24 25.47 -16.68
CA TRP A 234 5.78 24.77 -15.49
C TRP A 234 5.61 25.76 -14.34
N ARG A 235 4.68 25.45 -13.44
CA ARG A 235 4.50 26.22 -12.21
C ARG A 235 4.06 25.32 -11.08
N ILE A 236 4.37 25.77 -9.87
CA ILE A 236 3.82 25.20 -8.65
C ILE A 236 2.31 25.50 -8.61
N GLY A 237 1.52 24.45 -8.38
CA GLY A 237 0.09 24.49 -8.21
C GLY A 237 -0.30 24.32 -6.75
N ALA A 238 -1.15 23.32 -6.50
CA ALA A 238 -1.60 22.97 -5.16
C ALA A 238 -0.41 22.63 -4.25
N THR A 239 -0.35 23.22 -3.06
CA THR A 239 0.69 22.97 -2.06
C THR A 239 0.03 22.76 -0.70
N ASP A 240 0.47 21.74 0.02
CA ASP A 240 0.17 21.50 1.43
C ASP A 240 1.48 21.51 2.22
N THR A 241 1.51 22.23 3.35
CA THR A 241 2.72 22.48 4.12
C THR A 241 2.52 22.11 5.58
N TRP A 242 3.41 21.26 6.09
CA TRP A 242 3.37 20.73 7.44
C TRP A 242 4.61 21.17 8.23
N PRO A 243 4.44 22.04 9.25
CA PRO A 243 5.55 22.47 10.10
C PRO A 243 6.14 21.32 10.93
N ILE A 244 7.46 21.37 11.14
CA ILE A 244 8.20 20.48 12.04
C ILE A 244 8.50 21.21 13.34
N ALA A 245 8.00 20.64 14.45
CA ALA A 245 8.22 21.14 15.80
C ALA A 245 9.71 21.08 16.20
N ALA A 246 10.07 21.82 17.25
CA ALA A 246 11.46 21.91 17.71
C ALA A 246 12.02 20.57 18.20
N ASP A 247 11.17 19.65 18.66
CA ASP A 247 11.53 18.30 19.06
C ASP A 247 11.63 17.31 17.88
N GLY A 248 11.47 17.79 16.65
CA GLY A 248 11.53 17.00 15.42
C GLY A 248 10.20 16.33 15.03
N THR A 249 9.15 16.44 15.84
CA THR A 249 7.84 15.87 15.49
C THR A 249 7.07 16.74 14.49
N PHE A 250 6.21 16.10 13.71
CA PHE A 250 5.32 16.77 12.75
C PHE A 250 4.06 15.91 12.60
N ARG A 251 2.94 16.52 12.21
CA ARG A 251 1.66 15.80 12.11
C ARG A 251 1.61 14.84 10.93
N GLN A 252 1.99 15.33 9.76
CA GLN A 252 2.02 14.58 8.52
C GLN A 252 3.22 15.02 7.68
N LYS A 253 3.71 14.11 6.85
CA LYS A 253 4.70 14.35 5.79
C LYS A 253 4.24 13.60 4.53
N PRO A 254 3.21 14.12 3.83
CA PRO A 254 2.82 13.54 2.55
C PRO A 254 3.99 13.68 1.57
N SER A 255 4.42 12.55 1.03
CA SER A 255 5.58 12.44 0.14
C SER A 255 5.30 11.39 -0.94
N GLU A 256 6.14 11.32 -1.98
CA GLU A 256 6.05 10.26 -3.00
C GLU A 256 4.64 10.14 -3.60
N LEU A 257 4.17 11.25 -4.17
CA LEU A 257 2.77 11.46 -4.55
C LEU A 257 2.40 10.71 -5.82
N THR A 258 1.23 10.07 -5.81
CA THR A 258 0.56 9.50 -6.98
C THR A 258 -0.80 10.17 -7.19
N LEU A 259 -1.29 10.20 -8.43
CA LEU A 259 -2.45 11.00 -8.80
C LEU A 259 -3.32 10.33 -9.86
N ALA A 260 -4.65 10.47 -9.72
CA ALA A 260 -5.62 10.00 -10.70
C ALA A 260 -6.75 11.02 -10.88
N GLU A 261 -7.16 11.23 -12.14
CA GLU A 261 -8.34 12.03 -12.45
C GLU A 261 -9.62 11.21 -12.19
N ARG A 262 -10.48 11.74 -11.32
CA ARG A 262 -11.79 11.17 -10.97
C ARG A 262 -12.81 11.37 -12.10
N THR A 263 -13.92 10.65 -12.01
CA THR A 263 -15.03 10.75 -12.96
C THR A 263 -15.66 12.15 -13.01
N ASP A 264 -15.61 12.91 -11.92
CA ASP A 264 -16.07 14.29 -11.83
C ASP A 264 -15.04 15.33 -12.32
N GLY A 265 -13.87 14.90 -12.80
CA GLY A 265 -12.78 15.76 -13.25
C GLY A 265 -11.91 16.34 -12.14
N SER A 266 -12.17 16.02 -10.86
CA SER A 266 -11.26 16.36 -9.77
C SER A 266 -10.05 15.42 -9.75
N VAL A 267 -8.92 15.90 -9.25
CA VAL A 267 -7.69 15.11 -9.13
C VAL A 267 -7.60 14.57 -7.70
N LEU A 268 -7.64 13.25 -7.55
CA LEU A 268 -7.25 12.57 -6.31
C LEU A 268 -5.73 12.51 -6.25
N VAL A 269 -5.16 12.89 -5.12
CA VAL A 269 -3.73 12.76 -4.85
C VAL A 269 -3.55 11.92 -3.59
N SER A 270 -2.68 10.92 -3.67
CA SER A 270 -2.32 10.08 -2.52
C SER A 270 -0.81 10.11 -2.30
N GLY A 271 -0.40 10.32 -1.05
CA GLY A 271 1.01 10.36 -0.65
C GLY A 271 1.35 9.25 0.34
N ARG A 272 2.64 8.90 0.38
CA ARG A 272 3.26 8.23 1.51
C ARG A 272 3.20 9.17 2.69
N GLU A 273 2.62 8.71 3.78
CA GLU A 273 2.80 9.34 5.07
C GLU A 273 4.03 8.74 5.74
N GLN A 274 4.99 9.58 6.10
CA GLN A 274 6.27 9.17 6.63
C GLN A 274 6.47 9.76 8.02
N ASP A 275 6.38 8.92 9.05
CA ASP A 275 6.72 9.24 10.43
C ASP A 275 5.91 10.37 11.10
N GLY A 276 4.82 10.83 10.47
CA GLY A 276 3.88 11.79 11.04
C GLY A 276 3.22 11.29 12.32
N THR A 277 2.81 12.21 13.20
CA THR A 277 2.11 11.88 14.44
C THR A 277 0.68 11.42 14.22
N ASP A 278 0.06 11.82 13.11
CA ASP A 278 -1.25 11.33 12.73
C ASP A 278 -1.16 9.81 12.42
N LEU A 279 -2.29 9.11 12.40
CA LEU A 279 -2.29 7.65 12.23
C LEU A 279 -2.17 7.26 10.75
N GLY A 280 -1.71 6.04 10.49
CA GLY A 280 -1.61 5.51 9.13
C GLY A 280 -0.33 5.90 8.39
N HIS A 281 -0.06 5.18 7.31
CA HIS A 281 1.12 5.36 6.46
C HIS A 281 0.78 5.89 5.07
N ARG A 282 -0.49 6.26 4.80
CA ARG A 282 -0.92 6.94 3.58
C ARG A 282 -1.86 8.09 3.91
N THR A 283 -1.77 9.14 3.10
CA THR A 283 -2.61 10.33 3.20
C THR A 283 -3.15 10.73 1.82
N GLN A 284 -4.26 11.47 1.79
CA GLN A 284 -4.91 11.89 0.56
C GLN A 284 -5.45 13.33 0.60
N ALA A 285 -5.38 13.99 -0.55
CA ALA A 285 -6.02 15.28 -0.81
C ALA A 285 -6.72 15.26 -2.17
N VAL A 286 -7.53 16.29 -2.42
CA VAL A 286 -8.30 16.42 -3.66
C VAL A 286 -8.10 17.82 -4.21
N SER A 287 -7.76 17.94 -5.50
CA SER A 287 -7.82 19.21 -6.21
C SER A 287 -9.04 19.27 -7.12
N ARG A 288 -9.82 20.35 -7.04
CA ARG A 288 -11.04 20.55 -7.86
C ARG A 288 -10.83 21.54 -9.01
N ASP A 289 -9.63 22.13 -9.12
CA ASP A 289 -9.27 23.19 -10.06
C ASP A 289 -8.09 22.78 -10.96
N GLY A 290 -8.01 21.48 -11.27
CA GLY A 290 -7.01 20.93 -12.17
C GLY A 290 -5.59 21.03 -11.62
N GLY A 291 -5.41 20.88 -10.31
CA GLY A 291 -4.11 20.94 -9.64
C GLY A 291 -3.67 22.34 -9.20
N GLY A 292 -4.56 23.34 -9.23
CA GLY A 292 -4.25 24.71 -8.78
C GLY A 292 -4.22 24.87 -7.27
N SER A 293 -5.09 24.17 -6.55
CA SER A 293 -5.18 24.15 -5.09
C SER A 293 -5.71 22.81 -4.57
N PHE A 294 -5.38 22.47 -3.33
CA PHE A 294 -6.05 21.38 -2.61
C PHE A 294 -7.32 21.91 -1.96
N ALA A 295 -8.42 21.18 -2.09
CA ALA A 295 -9.72 21.54 -1.51
C ALA A 295 -9.71 21.47 0.03
N ALA A 296 -8.77 20.71 0.60
CA ALA A 296 -8.43 20.62 2.01
C ALA A 296 -6.99 20.08 2.14
N PRO A 297 -6.32 20.27 3.29
CA PRO A 297 -5.05 19.59 3.57
C PRO A 297 -5.15 18.07 3.43
N PHE A 298 -4.00 17.41 3.31
CA PHE A 298 -3.95 15.96 3.31
C PHE A 298 -4.60 15.37 4.57
N ARG A 299 -5.39 14.32 4.36
CA ARG A 299 -6.04 13.55 5.41
C ARG A 299 -5.44 12.16 5.46
N ASP A 300 -5.20 11.67 6.66
CA ASP A 300 -4.77 10.31 6.95
C ASP A 300 -5.82 9.24 6.66
N LEU A 301 -5.32 8.04 6.33
CA LEU A 301 -6.10 6.81 6.11
C LEU A 301 -5.65 5.74 7.12
N PRO A 302 -6.09 5.84 8.39
CA PRO A 302 -5.60 4.99 9.46
C PRO A 302 -5.93 3.50 9.28
N ASP A 303 -7.08 3.19 8.68
CA ASP A 303 -7.55 1.83 8.41
C ASP A 303 -7.05 1.25 7.08
N LEU A 304 -6.26 2.00 6.31
CA LEU A 304 -5.60 1.51 5.11
C LEU A 304 -4.24 0.92 5.46
N TYR A 305 -4.18 -0.40 5.65
CA TYR A 305 -2.95 -1.06 6.08
C TYR A 305 -1.91 -1.07 4.97
N THR A 306 -0.81 -0.37 5.21
CA THR A 306 0.38 -0.32 4.36
C THR A 306 1.61 -0.10 5.23
N PRO A 307 2.80 -0.50 4.77
CA PRO A 307 4.03 0.00 5.36
C PRO A 307 4.30 1.43 4.85
N GLN A 308 5.33 2.09 5.38
CA GLN A 308 5.80 3.36 4.84
C GLN A 308 6.54 3.16 3.51
N VAL A 309 5.81 3.24 2.41
CA VAL A 309 6.32 3.00 1.04
C VAL A 309 5.43 3.72 0.04
N GLN A 310 5.98 4.21 -1.07
CA GLN A 310 5.21 4.72 -2.22
C GLN A 310 4.25 3.65 -2.77
N GLY A 311 3.15 4.11 -3.35
CA GLY A 311 2.17 3.32 -4.08
C GLY A 311 1.61 4.11 -5.25
N SER A 312 0.94 3.44 -6.19
CA SER A 312 0.39 4.06 -7.40
C SER A 312 -1.11 3.91 -7.46
N ILE A 313 -1.80 4.92 -7.99
CA ILE A 313 -3.23 4.89 -8.26
C ILE A 313 -3.51 5.00 -9.75
N LEU A 314 -4.45 4.21 -10.24
CA LEU A 314 -4.87 4.22 -11.64
C LEU A 314 -6.38 4.01 -11.72
N ARG A 315 -7.06 4.79 -12.58
CA ARG A 315 -8.46 4.52 -12.89
C ARG A 315 -8.57 3.38 -13.92
N LEU A 316 -9.33 2.35 -13.58
CA LEU A 316 -9.69 1.24 -14.47
C LEU A 316 -11.22 1.07 -14.43
N GLY A 317 -11.88 1.34 -15.56
CA GLY A 317 -13.35 1.32 -15.63
C GLY A 317 -14.00 2.30 -14.64
N ASP A 318 -14.83 1.74 -13.76
CA ASP A 318 -15.58 2.47 -12.72
C ASP A 318 -14.88 2.51 -11.36
N ARG A 319 -13.73 1.84 -11.22
CA ARG A 319 -12.95 1.82 -9.98
C ARG A 319 -11.64 2.60 -10.11
N ILE A 320 -11.13 3.05 -8.97
CA ILE A 320 -9.73 3.48 -8.84
C ILE A 320 -8.97 2.35 -8.16
N LEU A 321 -7.88 1.91 -8.76
CA LEU A 321 -6.97 0.93 -8.21
C LEU A 321 -5.89 1.62 -7.38
N LEU A 322 -5.42 0.96 -6.33
CA LEU A 322 -4.22 1.29 -5.58
C LEU A 322 -3.30 0.06 -5.57
N SER A 323 -2.09 0.21 -6.12
CA SER A 323 -1.00 -0.74 -5.92
C SER A 323 -0.11 -0.28 -4.78
N CYS A 324 -0.02 -1.11 -3.74
CA CYS A 324 0.91 -0.89 -2.63
C CYS A 324 0.94 -2.14 -1.74
N PRO A 325 2.07 -2.47 -1.11
CA PRO A 325 2.16 -3.53 -0.10
C PRO A 325 1.06 -3.45 0.96
N GLY A 326 0.44 -4.59 1.29
CA GLY A 326 -0.68 -4.70 2.24
C GLY A 326 -0.27 -5.04 3.66
N ASP A 327 0.99 -5.43 3.90
CA ASP A 327 1.47 -5.67 5.25
C ASP A 327 1.63 -4.36 6.04
N PRO A 328 1.08 -4.23 7.25
CA PRO A 328 1.08 -2.97 8.00
C PRO A 328 2.46 -2.52 8.51
N ASP A 329 3.49 -3.36 8.45
CA ASP A 329 4.83 -3.06 8.97
C ASP A 329 5.94 -3.21 7.92
N ARG A 330 5.90 -4.28 7.14
CA ARG A 330 6.99 -4.66 6.25
C ARG A 330 6.63 -4.37 4.81
N ARG A 331 7.61 -3.95 4.02
CA ARG A 331 7.50 -3.83 2.56
C ARG A 331 7.40 -5.22 1.91
N ARG A 332 6.22 -5.84 2.01
CA ARG A 332 5.88 -7.15 1.43
C ARG A 332 4.38 -7.27 1.17
N THR A 333 4.02 -8.32 0.44
CA THR A 333 2.64 -8.59 0.05
C THR A 333 2.12 -7.50 -0.89
N MET A 334 2.64 -7.43 -2.11
CA MET A 334 2.12 -6.48 -3.12
C MET A 334 0.67 -6.82 -3.42
N MET A 335 -0.21 -5.82 -3.36
CA MET A 335 -1.64 -5.98 -3.58
C MET A 335 -2.21 -4.89 -4.47
N ILE A 336 -3.33 -5.21 -5.12
CA ILE A 336 -4.25 -4.24 -5.72
C ILE A 336 -5.48 -4.10 -4.82
N ARG A 337 -5.78 -2.87 -4.39
CA ARG A 337 -7.01 -2.50 -3.67
C ARG A 337 -7.89 -1.62 -4.53
N SER A 338 -9.20 -1.89 -4.57
CA SER A 338 -10.14 -1.08 -5.33
C SER A 338 -10.79 -0.02 -4.47
N SER A 339 -11.16 1.08 -5.09
CA SER A 339 -12.11 2.05 -4.57
C SER A 339 -13.25 2.24 -5.56
N TYR A 340 -14.48 2.21 -5.05
CA TYR A 340 -15.72 2.36 -5.83
C TYR A 340 -16.43 3.70 -5.58
N ASP A 341 -15.83 4.59 -4.79
CA ASP A 341 -16.39 5.88 -4.39
C ASP A 341 -15.44 7.06 -4.66
N GLY A 342 -14.53 6.86 -5.63
CA GLY A 342 -13.55 7.86 -6.07
C GLY A 342 -12.34 7.99 -5.13
N GLY A 343 -12.00 6.94 -4.39
CA GLY A 343 -10.88 6.92 -3.45
C GLY A 343 -11.22 7.49 -2.08
N ARG A 344 -12.51 7.52 -1.67
CA ARG A 344 -12.87 7.89 -0.29
C ARG A 344 -12.69 6.71 0.66
N THR A 345 -13.02 5.51 0.19
CA THR A 345 -12.78 4.25 0.86
C THR A 345 -12.05 3.28 -0.07
N TRP A 346 -11.33 2.33 0.51
CA TRP A 346 -10.49 1.36 -0.18
C TRP A 346 -10.79 -0.03 0.35
N ASP A 347 -10.68 -1.04 -0.52
CA ASP A 347 -10.69 -2.43 -0.08
C ASP A 347 -9.65 -2.66 1.02
N SER A 348 -10.07 -3.35 2.08
CA SER A 348 -9.19 -3.84 3.13
C SER A 348 -8.30 -4.99 2.65
N VAL A 349 -7.32 -5.39 3.47
CA VAL A 349 -6.36 -6.46 3.13
C VAL A 349 -7.02 -7.81 2.82
N ASP A 350 -8.17 -8.12 3.42
CA ASP A 350 -8.96 -9.32 3.14
C ASP A 350 -9.85 -9.20 1.87
N ARG A 351 -10.01 -7.98 1.34
CA ARG A 351 -10.83 -7.70 0.14
C ARG A 351 -10.01 -7.46 -1.11
N GLY A 352 -8.74 -7.04 -0.96
CA GLY A 352 -7.84 -6.76 -2.07
C GLY A 352 -7.31 -8.02 -2.77
N THR A 353 -6.76 -7.84 -3.97
CA THR A 353 -6.13 -8.92 -4.74
C THR A 353 -4.65 -9.00 -4.40
N VAL A 354 -4.18 -10.15 -3.92
CA VAL A 354 -2.75 -10.38 -3.67
C VAL A 354 -2.03 -10.68 -4.97
N VAL A 355 -1.03 -9.88 -5.32
CA VAL A 355 -0.16 -10.09 -6.49
C VAL A 355 0.97 -11.06 -6.13
N THR A 356 1.60 -10.85 -4.98
CA THR A 356 2.64 -11.73 -4.43
C THR A 356 2.73 -11.54 -2.93
N THR A 357 3.20 -12.55 -2.20
CA THR A 357 3.52 -12.49 -0.76
C THR A 357 5.00 -12.23 -0.48
N ASP A 358 5.81 -12.09 -1.53
CA ASP A 358 7.23 -11.76 -1.46
C ASP A 358 7.47 -10.39 -0.80
N TRP A 359 8.74 -10.08 -0.49
CA TRP A 359 9.11 -8.69 -0.26
C TRP A 359 8.75 -7.86 -1.49
N SER A 360 8.23 -6.67 -1.26
CA SER A 360 7.73 -5.80 -2.32
C SER A 360 7.72 -4.36 -1.87
N GLY A 361 8.20 -3.47 -2.73
CA GLY A 361 8.42 -2.06 -2.41
C GLY A 361 7.56 -1.15 -3.27
N TYR A 362 8.25 -0.22 -3.95
CA TYR A 362 7.63 0.74 -4.84
C TYR A 362 6.91 0.08 -6.02
N SER A 363 5.91 0.77 -6.56
CA SER A 363 5.11 0.26 -7.67
C SER A 363 4.53 1.37 -8.54
N ASP A 364 4.29 1.08 -9.80
CA ASP A 364 3.56 1.95 -10.70
C ASP A 364 2.58 1.19 -11.60
N LEU A 365 1.38 1.75 -11.75
CA LEU A 365 0.29 1.19 -12.56
C LEU A 365 0.21 1.91 -13.90
N VAL A 366 -0.08 1.18 -14.98
CA VAL A 366 -0.35 1.77 -16.30
C VAL A 366 -1.54 1.08 -16.95
N ARG A 367 -2.32 1.85 -17.70
CA ARG A 367 -3.33 1.28 -18.58
C ARG A 367 -2.65 0.78 -19.86
N VAL A 368 -2.61 -0.54 -20.07
CA VAL A 368 -1.97 -1.17 -21.25
C VAL A 368 -2.87 -1.06 -22.48
N ASP A 369 -4.17 -1.26 -22.29
CA ASP A 369 -5.22 -1.06 -23.29
C ASP A 369 -6.57 -0.79 -22.60
N HIS A 370 -7.71 -1.02 -23.27
CA HIS A 370 -9.02 -0.73 -22.70
C HIS A 370 -9.31 -1.56 -21.43
N ASP A 371 -8.96 -2.84 -21.46
CA ASP A 371 -9.36 -3.86 -20.48
C ASP A 371 -8.18 -4.35 -19.63
N THR A 372 -6.95 -4.10 -20.06
CA THR A 372 -5.73 -4.58 -19.40
C THR A 372 -5.03 -3.46 -18.63
N ALA A 373 -4.73 -3.73 -17.37
CA ALA A 373 -3.81 -2.95 -16.56
C ALA A 373 -2.43 -3.63 -16.51
N GLY A 374 -1.39 -2.83 -16.36
CA GLY A 374 -0.03 -3.24 -16.08
C GLY A 374 0.39 -2.75 -14.70
N LEU A 375 1.16 -3.55 -13.99
CA LEU A 375 1.77 -3.22 -12.70
C LEU A 375 3.27 -3.47 -12.78
N MET A 376 4.07 -2.42 -12.66
CA MET A 376 5.51 -2.51 -12.47
C MET A 376 5.83 -2.34 -11.00
N TYR A 377 6.60 -3.23 -10.38
CA TYR A 377 6.87 -3.13 -8.94
C TYR A 377 8.18 -3.78 -8.50
N GLU A 378 8.79 -3.21 -7.47
CA GLU A 378 9.91 -3.80 -6.74
C GLU A 378 9.45 -5.08 -6.02
N GLY A 379 10.18 -6.19 -6.16
CA GLY A 379 9.90 -7.39 -5.37
C GLY A 379 11.04 -8.41 -5.34
N GLY A 380 10.95 -9.36 -4.41
CA GLY A 380 12.00 -10.38 -4.24
C GLY A 380 11.76 -11.32 -3.07
N ALA A 381 12.37 -12.50 -3.15
CA ALA A 381 12.24 -13.51 -2.10
C ALA A 381 12.99 -13.12 -0.82
N VAL A 382 14.06 -12.32 -0.92
CA VAL A 382 14.93 -11.96 0.21
C VAL A 382 14.81 -10.47 0.54
N ASP A 383 14.78 -9.62 -0.47
CA ASP A 383 14.66 -8.16 -0.32
C ASP A 383 13.75 -7.61 -1.42
N ALA A 384 13.02 -6.53 -1.15
CA ALA A 384 12.17 -5.87 -2.15
C ALA A 384 13.00 -5.35 -3.34
N ARG A 385 14.30 -5.12 -3.15
CA ARG A 385 15.23 -4.56 -4.15
C ARG A 385 15.92 -5.61 -5.02
N ASP A 386 15.58 -6.90 -4.85
CA ASP A 386 16.18 -7.99 -5.61
C ASP A 386 15.93 -7.84 -7.12
N GLU A 387 14.74 -7.38 -7.49
CA GLU A 387 14.30 -7.21 -8.88
C GLU A 387 13.10 -6.26 -9.00
N ILE A 388 12.85 -5.77 -10.21
CA ILE A 388 11.58 -5.13 -10.57
C ILE A 388 10.84 -6.06 -11.53
N ARG A 389 9.58 -6.34 -11.22
CA ARG A 389 8.68 -7.21 -11.98
C ARG A 389 7.66 -6.36 -12.76
N PHE A 390 7.18 -6.90 -13.87
CA PHE A 390 6.05 -6.36 -14.60
C PHE A 390 4.96 -7.44 -14.72
N ALA A 391 3.76 -7.10 -14.25
CA ALA A 391 2.57 -7.93 -14.34
C ALA A 391 1.52 -7.27 -15.24
N ARG A 392 0.71 -8.07 -15.91
CA ARG A 392 -0.43 -7.67 -16.74
C ARG A 392 -1.66 -8.40 -16.22
N PHE A 393 -2.79 -7.70 -16.09
CA PHE A 393 -4.03 -8.33 -15.67
C PHE A 393 -5.27 -7.60 -16.19
N THR A 394 -6.38 -8.33 -16.28
CA THR A 394 -7.71 -7.80 -16.61
C THR A 394 -8.50 -7.47 -15.35
N GLU A 395 -9.62 -6.76 -15.50
CA GLU A 395 -10.53 -6.51 -14.36
C GLU A 395 -11.11 -7.80 -13.77
N ASP A 396 -11.29 -8.85 -14.58
CA ASP A 396 -11.84 -10.15 -14.15
C ASP A 396 -10.89 -10.93 -13.22
N TRP A 397 -9.58 -10.66 -13.29
CA TRP A 397 -8.60 -11.23 -12.36
C TRP A 397 -8.70 -10.63 -10.95
N LEU A 398 -9.20 -9.40 -10.84
CA LEU A 398 -9.29 -8.72 -9.55
C LEU A 398 -10.36 -9.36 -8.68
N ALA A 399 -10.09 -9.38 -7.38
CA ALA A 399 -11.06 -9.78 -6.37
C ALA A 399 -12.40 -9.04 -6.60
N PRO A 400 -13.52 -9.78 -6.66
CA PRO A 400 -14.81 -9.19 -6.97
C PRO A 400 -15.25 -8.28 -5.82
N ARG A 401 -16.04 -7.25 -6.16
CA ARG A 401 -16.69 -6.42 -5.15
C ARG A 401 -17.61 -7.31 -4.30
N ARG A 402 -17.32 -7.40 -3.00
CA ARG A 402 -18.16 -8.12 -2.03
C ARG A 402 -19.17 -7.17 -1.37
N GLY A 403 -20.29 -7.73 -0.91
CA GLY A 403 -21.25 -7.03 -0.06
C GLY A 403 -20.67 -6.66 1.32
N PRO A 404 -21.49 -6.12 2.23
CA PRO A 404 -21.10 -5.97 3.64
C PRO A 404 -20.76 -7.35 4.23
N ASP A 405 -19.79 -7.39 5.15
CA ASP A 405 -19.50 -8.61 5.92
C ASP A 405 -20.62 -8.84 6.95
N PRO A 406 -20.80 -10.09 7.42
CA PRO A 406 -21.51 -10.35 8.66
C PRO A 406 -20.93 -9.49 9.79
N HIS A 407 -21.74 -9.16 10.78
CA HIS A 407 -21.35 -8.21 11.81
C HIS A 407 -21.86 -8.58 13.19
N THR A 408 -21.14 -8.16 14.21
CA THR A 408 -21.57 -8.21 15.60
C THR A 408 -21.66 -6.80 16.19
N ALA A 409 -22.45 -6.64 17.25
CA ALA A 409 -22.68 -5.32 17.83
C ALA A 409 -21.43 -4.79 18.56
N ASP A 410 -21.15 -3.49 18.39
CA ASP A 410 -20.35 -2.71 19.33
C ASP A 410 -21.31 -1.79 20.09
N LEU A 411 -21.48 -2.03 21.38
CA LEU A 411 -22.42 -1.30 22.23
C LEU A 411 -21.87 0.05 22.70
N ALA A 412 -20.59 0.35 22.44
CA ALA A 412 -20.00 1.62 22.84
C ALA A 412 -20.68 2.82 22.17
N PRO A 413 -20.63 4.02 22.79
CA PRO A 413 -21.31 5.19 22.28
C PRO A 413 -20.82 5.55 20.87
N HIS A 414 -21.77 5.76 19.96
CA HIS A 414 -21.52 6.10 18.55
C HIS A 414 -20.75 5.04 17.76
N ALA A 415 -20.65 3.82 18.28
CA ALA A 415 -20.04 2.72 17.57
C ALA A 415 -20.89 2.26 16.38
N ARG A 416 -20.20 1.67 15.40
CA ARG A 416 -20.81 0.89 14.34
C ARG A 416 -20.54 -0.59 14.62
N PRO A 417 -21.39 -1.50 14.15
CA PRO A 417 -21.11 -2.93 14.25
C PRO A 417 -19.73 -3.29 13.70
N ALA A 418 -19.08 -4.27 14.33
CA ALA A 418 -17.79 -4.80 13.93
C ALA A 418 -17.99 -5.93 12.91
N ALA A 419 -17.15 -5.98 11.89
CA ALA A 419 -17.19 -7.03 10.89
C ALA A 419 -16.71 -8.36 11.48
N VAL A 420 -17.43 -9.43 11.22
CA VAL A 420 -17.03 -10.81 11.49
C VAL A 420 -16.50 -11.39 10.19
N LEU A 421 -15.23 -11.77 10.18
CA LEU A 421 -14.51 -12.33 9.04
C LEU A 421 -14.39 -13.84 9.20
N GLY A 422 -14.20 -14.55 8.09
CA GLY A 422 -14.12 -16.01 8.07
C GLY A 422 -15.50 -16.65 8.23
N GLY A 423 -15.58 -17.63 9.11
CA GLY A 423 -16.76 -18.42 9.45
C GLY A 423 -17.03 -18.52 10.95
N ALA A 424 -16.53 -17.58 11.77
CA ALA A 424 -16.71 -17.59 13.23
C ALA A 424 -18.17 -17.84 13.63
N GLU A 425 -18.40 -18.86 14.46
CA GLU A 425 -19.73 -19.36 14.82
C GLU A 425 -20.15 -18.89 16.22
N GLU A 426 -21.45 -18.70 16.42
CA GLU A 426 -22.01 -18.43 17.75
C GLU A 426 -21.92 -19.69 18.63
N THR A 427 -21.50 -19.53 19.89
CA THR A 427 -21.45 -20.59 20.92
C THR A 427 -21.96 -20.07 22.26
N ASP A 428 -22.17 -20.96 23.23
CA ASP A 428 -22.49 -20.59 24.61
C ASP A 428 -21.34 -19.77 25.24
N GLY A 429 -21.68 -18.59 25.76
CA GLY A 429 -20.75 -17.68 26.45
C GLY A 429 -20.85 -17.72 27.97
N VAL A 430 -20.09 -16.85 28.62
CA VAL A 430 -20.18 -16.54 30.06
C VAL A 430 -21.33 -15.55 30.30
N VAL A 431 -21.47 -14.55 29.42
CA VAL A 431 -22.53 -13.54 29.49
C VAL A 431 -23.35 -13.55 28.21
N GLY A 432 -24.33 -14.45 28.13
CA GLY A 432 -25.12 -14.61 26.90
C GLY A 432 -24.47 -15.63 25.97
N GLY A 433 -24.09 -15.20 24.77
CA GLY A 433 -23.38 -15.98 23.77
C GLY A 433 -21.92 -15.56 23.66
N ALA A 434 -21.20 -16.19 22.74
CA ALA A 434 -19.81 -15.87 22.42
C ALA A 434 -19.55 -16.24 20.95
N LEU A 435 -18.38 -15.85 20.43
CA LEU A 435 -17.92 -16.33 19.13
C LEU A 435 -16.80 -17.36 19.30
N GLU A 436 -16.93 -18.48 18.60
CA GLU A 436 -15.90 -19.51 18.42
C GLU A 436 -15.10 -19.21 17.15
N PHE A 437 -13.78 -19.27 17.27
CA PHE A 437 -12.80 -18.99 16.23
C PHE A 437 -12.02 -20.27 15.89
N ASP A 438 -11.79 -20.51 14.61
CA ASP A 438 -11.22 -21.76 14.12
C ASP A 438 -9.67 -21.80 14.07
N GLY A 439 -9.00 -20.65 14.17
CA GLY A 439 -7.55 -20.50 14.06
C GLY A 439 -7.00 -20.39 12.64
N SER A 440 -7.84 -20.20 11.63
CA SER A 440 -7.46 -20.13 10.22
C SER A 440 -7.61 -18.73 9.65
N ASP A 441 -8.82 -18.17 9.69
CA ASP A 441 -9.14 -16.86 9.09
C ASP A 441 -10.19 -16.05 9.88
N ASP A 442 -10.74 -16.62 10.96
CA ASP A 442 -11.74 -15.99 11.81
C ASP A 442 -11.21 -14.76 12.56
N ALA A 443 -11.97 -13.67 12.50
CA ALA A 443 -11.65 -12.43 13.22
C ALA A 443 -12.89 -11.56 13.43
N VAL A 444 -12.89 -10.75 14.49
CA VAL A 444 -13.76 -9.57 14.57
C VAL A 444 -12.92 -8.32 14.36
N ARG A 445 -13.25 -7.53 13.34
CA ARG A 445 -12.53 -6.29 13.00
C ARG A 445 -13.45 -5.08 13.12
N LEU A 446 -13.05 -4.11 13.93
CA LEU A 446 -13.83 -2.89 14.11
C LEU A 446 -13.55 -1.89 12.99
N PRO A 447 -14.57 -1.20 12.45
CA PRO A 447 -14.35 -0.06 11.58
C PRO A 447 -13.67 1.06 12.36
N TYR A 448 -12.71 1.75 11.73
CA TYR A 448 -12.02 2.85 12.38
C TYR A 448 -12.98 3.98 12.81
N ARG A 449 -12.80 4.48 14.02
CA ARG A 449 -13.39 5.73 14.51
C ARG A 449 -12.40 6.46 15.42
N PRO A 450 -12.45 7.81 15.50
CA PRO A 450 -11.50 8.60 16.29
C PRO A 450 -11.45 8.31 17.79
N GLY A 451 -12.46 7.61 18.35
CA GLY A 451 -12.50 7.22 19.76
C GLY A 451 -11.77 5.92 20.10
N LEU A 452 -11.35 5.11 19.11
CA LEU A 452 -10.63 3.85 19.35
C LEU A 452 -9.16 4.04 19.81
N PRO A 453 -8.39 5.00 19.25
CA PRO A 453 -7.03 5.27 19.71
C PRO A 453 -6.98 5.68 21.19
N LEU A 454 -6.22 4.94 22.00
CA LEU A 454 -6.09 5.19 23.46
C LEU A 454 -5.10 6.32 23.79
N GLY A 455 -4.29 6.73 22.81
CA GLY A 455 -3.33 7.81 22.96
C GLY A 455 -2.30 7.52 24.06
N SER A 456 -1.93 8.53 24.85
CA SER A 456 -1.05 8.40 26.01
C SER A 456 -1.79 8.16 27.33
N GLY A 457 -3.10 7.93 27.27
CA GLY A 457 -3.96 7.77 28.44
C GLY A 457 -3.77 6.43 29.15
N ASP A 458 -4.30 6.39 30.36
CA ASP A 458 -4.57 5.15 31.09
C ASP A 458 -5.71 4.40 30.42
N PHE A 459 -5.76 3.08 30.56
CA PHE A 459 -6.83 2.27 29.96
C PHE A 459 -7.03 0.96 30.73
N THR A 460 -8.18 0.34 30.48
CA THR A 460 -8.50 -1.03 30.91
C THR A 460 -9.08 -1.78 29.73
N ALA A 461 -8.56 -2.96 29.42
CA ALA A 461 -9.13 -3.89 28.46
C ALA A 461 -9.50 -5.18 29.17
N SER A 462 -10.71 -5.69 28.95
CA SER A 462 -11.25 -6.88 29.60
C SER A 462 -11.93 -7.78 28.60
N LEU A 463 -11.80 -9.10 28.76
CA LEU A 463 -12.49 -10.10 27.95
C LEU A 463 -12.56 -11.44 28.67
N TRP A 464 -13.48 -12.29 28.25
CA TRP A 464 -13.51 -13.71 28.57
C TRP A 464 -12.97 -14.52 27.40
N PHE A 465 -12.24 -15.59 27.70
CA PHE A 465 -11.71 -16.49 26.68
C PHE A 465 -11.69 -17.94 27.17
N ARG A 466 -11.73 -18.89 26.23
CA ARG A 466 -11.42 -20.31 26.45
C ARG A 466 -10.72 -20.88 25.23
N TYR A 467 -9.71 -21.73 25.44
CA TYR A 467 -9.02 -22.41 24.35
C TYR A 467 -8.28 -23.67 24.84
N THR A 468 -7.88 -24.52 23.89
CA THR A 468 -7.13 -25.77 24.18
C THR A 468 -5.84 -25.91 23.37
N ALA A 469 -5.52 -24.92 22.52
CA ALA A 469 -4.30 -24.96 21.73
C ALA A 469 -3.06 -25.09 22.63
N THR A 470 -2.11 -25.94 22.25
CA THR A 470 -0.88 -26.21 23.00
C THR A 470 0.34 -25.51 22.40
N THR A 471 0.20 -24.96 21.19
CA THR A 471 1.24 -24.26 20.45
C THR A 471 0.69 -23.04 19.72
N GLY A 472 1.58 -22.24 19.15
CA GLY A 472 1.21 -21.06 18.36
C GLY A 472 0.97 -19.82 19.21
N GLU A 473 0.82 -18.70 18.51
CA GLU A 473 0.39 -17.42 19.08
C GLU A 473 -1.14 -17.37 19.05
N GLN A 474 -1.77 -17.06 20.17
CA GLN A 474 -3.23 -17.06 20.34
C GLN A 474 -3.71 -15.62 20.61
N PRO A 475 -3.91 -14.78 19.58
CA PRO A 475 -4.25 -13.36 19.75
C PRO A 475 -5.70 -13.18 20.24
N LEU A 476 -5.89 -12.59 21.42
CA LEU A 476 -7.21 -12.35 21.99
C LEU A 476 -7.73 -10.96 21.63
N LEU A 477 -6.91 -9.94 21.86
CA LEU A 477 -7.17 -8.54 21.52
C LEU A 477 -5.91 -7.93 20.92
N TRP A 478 -6.06 -7.18 19.83
CA TRP A 478 -5.00 -6.38 19.22
C TRP A 478 -5.52 -5.00 18.84
N MET A 479 -4.85 -3.94 19.28
CA MET A 479 -5.18 -2.54 18.97
C MET A 479 -3.93 -1.80 18.49
N GLY A 480 -4.02 -1.11 17.35
CA GLY A 480 -2.92 -0.32 16.80
C GLY A 480 -2.04 -1.11 15.82
N GLY A 481 -0.74 -0.84 15.84
CA GLY A 481 0.23 -1.40 14.88
C GLY A 481 0.74 -2.79 15.26
N VAL A 482 1.86 -3.19 14.66
CA VAL A 482 2.49 -4.51 14.83
C VAL A 482 4.01 -4.41 14.79
N GLY A 483 4.71 -5.42 15.29
CA GLY A 483 6.17 -5.48 15.29
C GLY A 483 6.71 -4.82 16.55
N THR A 484 7.90 -4.23 16.46
CA THR A 484 8.58 -3.59 17.62
C THR A 484 8.72 -2.08 17.48
N THR A 485 8.34 -1.55 16.33
CA THR A 485 8.54 -0.15 15.95
C THR A 485 7.24 0.65 15.96
N GLN A 486 6.09 -0.02 16.08
CA GLN A 486 4.78 0.62 15.97
C GLN A 486 4.04 0.58 17.31
N PRO A 487 3.41 1.70 17.72
CA PRO A 487 2.55 1.72 18.90
C PRO A 487 1.41 0.72 18.78
N GLN A 488 1.22 -0.07 19.84
CA GLN A 488 0.23 -1.13 19.88
C GLN A 488 -0.12 -1.52 21.31
N VAL A 489 -1.30 -2.11 21.49
CA VAL A 489 -1.74 -2.80 22.71
C VAL A 489 -2.25 -4.17 22.32
N TRP A 490 -1.83 -5.22 23.01
CA TRP A 490 -2.41 -6.55 22.78
C TRP A 490 -2.42 -7.44 24.02
N VAL A 491 -3.29 -8.45 23.98
CA VAL A 491 -3.34 -9.59 24.90
C VAL A 491 -3.31 -10.87 24.07
N ARG A 492 -2.43 -11.81 24.40
CA ARG A 492 -2.33 -13.10 23.67
C ARG A 492 -1.88 -14.26 24.55
N GLY A 493 -2.31 -15.46 24.18
CA GLY A 493 -1.81 -16.73 24.71
C GLY A 493 -0.56 -17.22 23.98
N GLU A 494 0.35 -17.83 24.73
CA GLU A 494 1.54 -18.51 24.21
C GLU A 494 1.71 -19.86 24.94
N PRO A 495 0.86 -20.85 24.64
CA PRO A 495 0.80 -22.10 25.41
C PRO A 495 2.11 -22.90 25.43
N ALA A 496 2.89 -22.88 24.35
CA ALA A 496 4.21 -23.52 24.29
C ALA A 496 5.23 -22.89 25.27
N ASN A 497 4.98 -21.65 25.69
CA ASN A 497 5.80 -20.92 26.67
C ASN A 497 5.13 -20.86 28.05
N HIS A 498 4.02 -21.59 28.26
CA HIS A 498 3.26 -21.63 29.51
C HIS A 498 2.83 -20.25 30.04
N ARG A 499 2.39 -19.34 29.17
CA ARG A 499 2.00 -17.98 29.59
C ARG A 499 0.85 -17.38 28.77
N LEU A 500 0.12 -16.47 29.43
CA LEU A 500 -0.63 -15.39 28.81
C LEU A 500 0.20 -14.10 28.94
N GLN A 501 0.14 -13.23 27.94
CA GLN A 501 0.94 -12.00 27.91
C GLN A 501 0.11 -10.80 27.46
N GLY A 502 0.33 -9.66 28.11
CA GLY A 502 -0.15 -8.36 27.68
C GLY A 502 1.03 -7.46 27.34
N LEU A 503 0.89 -6.62 26.32
CA LEU A 503 1.95 -5.74 25.86
C LEU A 503 1.40 -4.36 25.52
N ILE A 504 2.25 -3.35 25.75
CA ILE A 504 2.15 -2.03 25.12
C ILE A 504 3.47 -1.69 24.42
N THR A 505 3.38 -1.12 23.22
CA THR A 505 4.47 -0.37 22.58
C THR A 505 4.04 1.09 22.50
N VAL A 506 4.93 2.00 22.90
CA VAL A 506 4.65 3.43 22.98
C VAL A 506 5.63 4.26 22.16
N ARG A 507 5.17 5.44 21.74
CA ARG A 507 6.04 6.52 21.22
C ARG A 507 5.87 7.79 22.05
N ASN A 508 7.00 8.40 22.41
CA ASN A 508 7.06 9.64 23.17
C ASN A 508 7.88 10.69 22.40
N GLY A 509 7.24 11.74 21.88
CA GLY A 509 7.91 12.72 21.02
C GLY A 509 8.54 12.07 19.79
N ALA A 510 9.80 12.40 19.50
CA ALA A 510 10.62 11.79 18.44
C ALA A 510 11.52 10.63 18.94
N ALA A 511 11.36 10.19 20.20
CA ALA A 511 12.18 9.13 20.76
C ALA A 511 11.89 7.77 20.11
N ALA A 512 12.87 6.85 20.21
CA ALA A 512 12.71 5.47 19.78
C ALA A 512 11.53 4.80 20.53
N PRO A 513 10.78 3.90 19.88
CA PRO A 513 9.70 3.16 20.53
C PRO A 513 10.19 2.40 21.78
N GLN A 514 9.36 2.40 22.81
CA GLN A 514 9.59 1.64 24.03
C GLN A 514 8.47 0.63 24.20
N THR A 515 8.77 -0.49 24.87
CA THR A 515 7.80 -1.57 25.07
C THR A 515 7.82 -2.01 26.53
N ALA A 516 6.63 -2.21 27.09
CA ALA A 516 6.44 -2.92 28.36
C ALA A 516 5.54 -4.12 28.11
N TYR A 517 5.85 -5.24 28.76
CA TYR A 517 5.03 -6.43 28.70
C TYR A 517 4.91 -7.06 30.09
N VAL A 518 3.75 -7.61 30.35
CA VAL A 518 3.40 -8.30 31.59
C VAL A 518 2.94 -9.71 31.22
N ARG A 519 3.33 -10.71 32.00
CA ARG A 519 3.06 -12.12 31.72
C ARG A 519 2.61 -12.85 32.96
N THR A 520 1.77 -13.84 32.76
CA THR A 520 1.44 -14.85 33.77
C THR A 520 2.44 -16.01 33.70
N ASP A 521 2.36 -16.93 34.67
CA ASP A 521 3.12 -18.19 34.68
C ASP A 521 2.23 -19.39 34.29
N THR A 522 1.10 -19.14 33.63
CA THR A 522 0.16 -20.15 33.15
C THR A 522 -0.49 -19.69 31.85
N ALA A 523 -0.71 -20.62 30.92
CA ALA A 523 -1.30 -20.32 29.62
C ALA A 523 -2.83 -20.26 29.63
N TYR A 524 -3.50 -20.87 30.61
CA TYR A 524 -4.97 -20.91 30.71
C TYR A 524 -5.62 -21.56 29.49
N ASN A 525 -5.01 -22.63 28.98
CA ASN A 525 -5.42 -23.39 27.80
C ASN A 525 -6.06 -24.74 28.17
N ASP A 526 -6.83 -24.79 29.25
CA ASP A 526 -7.48 -26.00 29.79
C ASP A 526 -8.91 -26.22 29.27
N GLY A 527 -9.37 -25.36 28.35
CA GLY A 527 -10.71 -25.38 27.78
C GLY A 527 -11.81 -24.80 28.69
N GLN A 528 -11.46 -24.23 29.85
CA GLN A 528 -12.39 -23.50 30.69
C GLN A 528 -12.42 -22.01 30.34
N TRP A 529 -13.50 -21.34 30.75
CA TRP A 529 -13.61 -19.89 30.64
C TRP A 529 -12.74 -19.19 31.68
N HIS A 530 -11.94 -18.25 31.22
CA HIS A 530 -11.08 -17.40 32.04
C HIS A 530 -11.33 -15.93 31.75
N HIS A 531 -11.23 -15.09 32.78
CA HIS A 531 -11.41 -13.64 32.67
C HIS A 531 -10.05 -12.96 32.65
N ALA A 532 -9.71 -12.27 31.56
CA ALA A 532 -8.49 -11.48 31.45
C ALA A 532 -8.77 -9.98 31.56
N VAL A 533 -7.89 -9.28 32.27
CA VAL A 533 -7.89 -7.80 32.38
C VAL A 533 -6.47 -7.27 32.19
N LEU A 534 -6.24 -6.50 31.13
CA LEU A 534 -5.03 -5.70 30.92
C LEU A 534 -5.30 -4.26 31.33
N ARG A 535 -4.49 -3.70 32.23
CA ARG A 535 -4.67 -2.33 32.72
C ARG A 535 -3.37 -1.54 32.67
N ARG A 536 -3.44 -0.32 32.14
CA ARG A 536 -2.40 0.70 32.25
C ARG A 536 -2.90 1.82 33.16
N GLY A 537 -2.18 2.07 34.25
CA GLY A 537 -2.45 3.22 35.10
C GLY A 537 -1.62 3.27 36.37
N GLY A 538 -1.46 4.47 36.95
CA GLY A 538 -0.62 4.68 38.12
C GLY A 538 0.87 4.36 37.90
N GLY A 539 1.34 4.48 36.66
CA GLY A 539 2.72 4.15 36.27
C GLY A 539 3.00 2.65 36.13
N LEU A 540 1.95 1.82 36.08
CA LEU A 540 2.04 0.37 36.02
C LEU A 540 1.27 -0.18 34.82
N LEU A 541 1.76 -1.29 34.29
CA LEU A 541 1.03 -2.18 33.40
C LEU A 541 0.75 -3.49 34.15
N SER A 542 -0.51 -3.86 34.31
CA SER A 542 -0.91 -5.10 34.97
C SER A 542 -1.77 -6.00 34.08
N LEU A 543 -1.62 -7.30 34.27
CA LEU A 543 -2.46 -8.33 33.67
C LEU A 543 -3.00 -9.23 34.79
N SER A 544 -4.32 -9.28 34.92
CA SER A 544 -5.03 -10.17 35.83
C SER A 544 -5.73 -11.27 35.05
N VAL A 545 -5.64 -12.51 35.53
CA VAL A 545 -6.45 -13.64 35.04
C VAL A 545 -7.11 -14.31 36.23
N ASP A 546 -8.43 -14.40 36.22
CA ASP A 546 -9.26 -14.94 37.32
C ASP A 546 -8.92 -14.34 38.70
N GLY A 547 -8.61 -13.04 38.72
CA GLY A 547 -8.25 -12.30 39.92
C GLY A 547 -6.78 -12.43 40.35
N MET A 548 -5.97 -13.26 39.69
CA MET A 548 -4.53 -13.33 39.93
C MET A 548 -3.77 -12.33 39.06
N GLN A 549 -3.16 -11.32 39.70
CA GLN A 549 -2.50 -10.22 39.01
C GLN A 549 -0.98 -10.37 38.92
N SER A 550 -0.44 -10.04 37.75
CA SER A 550 0.98 -9.73 37.53
C SER A 550 1.13 -8.26 37.13
N THR A 551 2.26 -7.63 37.48
CA THR A 551 2.49 -6.20 37.24
C THR A 551 3.94 -5.90 36.87
N VAL A 552 4.13 -4.92 35.98
CA VAL A 552 5.42 -4.31 35.64
C VAL A 552 5.30 -2.79 35.65
N ALA A 553 6.44 -2.09 35.61
CA ALA A 553 6.46 -0.66 35.37
C ALA A 553 5.97 -0.33 33.94
N ASP A 554 5.17 0.73 33.81
CA ASP A 554 4.77 1.30 32.53
C ASP A 554 5.93 2.02 31.83
N VAL A 555 5.77 2.29 30.53
CA VAL A 555 6.64 3.13 29.71
C VAL A 555 5.87 4.36 29.20
N PRO A 556 6.37 5.60 29.40
CA PRO A 556 5.62 6.80 29.04
C PRO A 556 5.50 6.97 27.52
N GLY A 557 4.31 7.34 27.04
CA GLY A 557 4.07 7.66 25.63
C GLY A 557 2.72 7.17 25.11
N SER A 558 2.44 7.51 23.85
CA SER A 558 1.21 7.11 23.17
C SER A 558 1.30 5.68 22.65
N VAL A 559 0.27 4.86 22.92
CA VAL A 559 0.06 3.53 22.32
C VAL A 559 -0.68 3.60 20.98
N SER A 560 -1.03 4.80 20.51
CA SER A 560 -1.80 5.00 19.27
C SER A 560 -1.35 6.25 18.55
N ARG A 561 -0.28 6.12 17.75
CA ARG A 561 0.33 7.22 16.98
C ARG A 561 1.14 6.64 15.82
N ASN A 562 1.25 7.34 14.69
CA ASN A 562 2.09 7.01 13.52
C ASN A 562 1.72 5.73 12.73
N SER A 563 1.17 4.70 13.37
CA SER A 563 0.92 3.40 12.73
C SER A 563 -0.43 3.35 12.03
N PRO A 564 -0.61 2.48 11.01
CA PRO A 564 -1.93 2.04 10.62
C PRO A 564 -2.61 1.47 11.86
N PHE A 565 -3.90 1.75 11.99
CA PHE A 565 -4.64 1.53 13.21
C PHE A 565 -5.89 0.74 12.93
N GLY A 566 -5.97 -0.44 13.55
CA GLY A 566 -7.23 -1.14 13.70
C GLY A 566 -7.32 -1.89 15.01
N VAL A 567 -8.51 -2.44 15.24
CA VAL A 567 -8.81 -3.26 16.40
C VAL A 567 -9.30 -4.60 15.91
N HIS A 568 -8.66 -5.66 16.40
CA HIS A 568 -8.88 -7.04 16.01
C HIS A 568 -9.10 -7.90 17.25
N ILE A 569 -10.13 -8.73 17.22
CA ILE A 569 -10.39 -9.80 18.18
C ILE A 569 -10.15 -11.14 17.49
N GLY A 570 -9.45 -12.05 18.15
CA GLY A 570 -9.14 -13.36 17.59
C GLY A 570 -8.07 -13.36 16.50
N GLN A 571 -7.47 -12.20 16.18
CA GLN A 571 -6.55 -12.07 15.06
C GLN A 571 -5.44 -11.07 15.35
N ARG A 572 -4.21 -11.39 14.94
CA ARG A 572 -3.14 -10.41 14.86
C ARG A 572 -3.34 -9.50 13.64
N MET A 573 -3.07 -8.21 13.78
CA MET A 573 -3.34 -7.20 12.74
C MET A 573 -2.78 -7.53 11.34
N ASP A 574 -1.62 -8.20 11.24
CA ASP A 574 -0.99 -8.61 9.98
C ASP A 574 -1.54 -9.94 9.40
N SER A 575 -2.60 -10.51 10.00
CA SER A 575 -3.26 -11.75 9.59
C SER A 575 -2.32 -12.97 9.58
N ARG A 576 -1.29 -13.00 10.45
CA ARG A 576 -0.32 -14.12 10.53
C ARG A 576 -0.56 -15.07 11.68
N ALA A 577 -1.44 -14.71 12.60
CA ALA A 577 -1.85 -15.52 13.72
C ALA A 577 -3.34 -15.30 13.96
N PHE A 578 -4.03 -16.39 14.23
CA PHE A 578 -5.45 -16.47 14.46
C PHE A 578 -5.69 -17.31 15.70
N PHE A 579 -6.72 -16.96 16.46
CA PHE A 579 -7.10 -17.62 17.69
C PHE A 579 -7.92 -18.87 17.40
N THR A 580 -7.68 -19.94 18.14
CA THR A 580 -8.54 -21.14 18.13
C THR A 580 -9.19 -21.30 19.49
N GLY A 581 -10.50 -21.10 19.59
CA GLY A 581 -11.26 -21.14 20.85
C GLY A 581 -12.41 -20.14 20.84
N ALA A 582 -12.98 -19.81 22.00
CA ALA A 582 -14.04 -18.79 22.09
C ALA A 582 -13.61 -17.53 22.86
N ILE A 583 -14.16 -16.38 22.45
CA ILE A 583 -14.01 -15.08 23.12
C ILE A 583 -15.41 -14.51 23.38
N ASP A 584 -15.58 -13.90 24.55
CA ASP A 584 -16.83 -13.32 25.02
C ASP A 584 -16.58 -11.95 25.71
N ASP A 585 -17.58 -11.06 25.63
CA ASP A 585 -17.74 -9.82 26.38
C ASP A 585 -16.50 -8.91 26.45
N VAL A 586 -15.99 -8.53 25.26
CA VAL A 586 -14.78 -7.71 25.14
C VAL A 586 -15.10 -6.24 25.43
N HIS A 587 -14.40 -5.65 26.38
CA HIS A 587 -14.51 -4.25 26.75
C HIS A 587 -13.18 -3.53 26.71
N VAL A 588 -13.20 -2.26 26.33
CA VAL A 588 -12.08 -1.32 26.56
C VAL A 588 -12.61 -0.01 27.12
N TRP A 589 -11.95 0.54 28.12
CA TRP A 589 -12.17 1.87 28.70
C TRP A 589 -10.92 2.74 28.55
N ASP A 590 -11.09 4.05 28.39
CA ASP A 590 -10.01 5.05 28.31
C ASP A 590 -9.54 5.54 29.70
N ARG A 591 -9.66 4.67 30.71
CA ARG A 591 -9.21 4.89 32.08
C ARG A 591 -8.82 3.59 32.77
N ALA A 592 -7.98 3.70 33.79
CA ALA A 592 -7.67 2.59 34.68
C ALA A 592 -8.82 2.35 35.67
N LEU A 593 -9.54 1.23 35.53
CA LEU A 593 -10.58 0.80 36.46
C LEU A 593 -9.99 0.12 37.69
N THR A 594 -10.60 0.31 38.87
CA THR A 594 -10.29 -0.53 40.03
C THR A 594 -10.97 -1.90 39.91
N ASP A 595 -10.49 -2.88 40.68
CA ASP A 595 -11.11 -4.21 40.73
C ASP A 595 -12.57 -4.13 41.24
N GLU A 596 -12.84 -3.17 42.14
CA GLU A 596 -14.20 -2.91 42.66
C GLU A 596 -15.12 -2.35 41.57
N GLU A 597 -14.61 -1.48 40.71
CA GLU A 597 -15.36 -0.96 39.56
C GLU A 597 -15.64 -2.07 38.55
N LEU A 598 -14.65 -2.93 38.23
CA LEU A 598 -14.86 -4.06 37.33
C LEU A 598 -15.89 -5.07 37.87
N ALA A 599 -15.94 -5.24 39.18
CA ALA A 599 -16.92 -6.10 39.85
C ALA A 599 -18.32 -5.47 39.98
N ASP A 600 -18.48 -4.14 39.81
CA ASP A 600 -19.77 -3.46 39.87
C ASP A 600 -20.54 -3.62 38.54
N PRO A 601 -21.69 -4.32 38.51
CA PRO A 601 -22.49 -4.47 37.29
C PRO A 601 -22.96 -3.15 36.67
N LYS A 602 -23.01 -2.06 37.45
CA LYS A 602 -23.35 -0.73 36.92
C LYS A 602 -22.23 -0.14 36.07
N VAL A 603 -20.99 -0.56 36.30
CA VAL A 603 -19.84 -0.15 35.50
C VAL A 603 -19.62 -1.15 34.38
N SER A 604 -19.54 -2.45 34.69
CA SER A 604 -19.23 -3.49 33.70
C SER A 604 -20.34 -3.77 32.68
N ARG A 605 -21.57 -3.30 32.89
CA ARG A 605 -22.67 -3.38 31.90
C ARG A 605 -23.09 -2.03 31.35
N SER A 606 -22.29 -0.98 31.58
CA SER A 606 -22.57 0.36 31.09
C SER A 606 -21.67 0.69 29.91
N ALA A 607 -22.30 0.92 28.76
CA ALA A 607 -21.60 1.39 27.57
C ALA A 607 -21.02 2.82 27.73
N LYS A 608 -21.54 3.64 28.65
CA LYS A 608 -21.35 5.10 28.67
C LYS A 608 -19.89 5.55 28.60
N ASP A 609 -18.99 4.79 29.22
CA ASP A 609 -17.58 5.16 29.38
C ASP A 609 -16.64 4.19 28.62
N THR A 610 -17.19 3.39 27.69
CA THR A 610 -16.43 2.41 26.92
C THR A 610 -15.88 3.01 25.63
N VAL A 611 -14.62 2.70 25.35
CA VAL A 611 -13.98 2.87 24.03
C VAL A 611 -14.56 1.87 23.05
N LEU A 612 -14.74 0.61 23.46
CA LEU A 612 -15.47 -0.42 22.70
C LEU A 612 -16.12 -1.41 23.67
N TRP A 613 -17.24 -1.99 23.26
CA TRP A 613 -17.86 -3.12 23.96
C TRP A 613 -18.49 -4.08 22.96
N LEU A 614 -17.93 -5.27 22.83
CA LEU A 614 -18.39 -6.35 21.96
C LEU A 614 -18.96 -7.48 22.84
N PRO A 615 -20.29 -7.61 22.97
CA PRO A 615 -20.88 -8.75 23.67
C PRO A 615 -20.56 -10.08 23.00
N LEU A 616 -20.48 -10.10 21.65
CA LEU A 616 -20.24 -11.31 20.85
C LEU A 616 -21.36 -12.36 20.94
N ASP A 617 -22.56 -11.95 21.39
CA ASP A 617 -23.76 -12.80 21.51
C ASP A 617 -24.36 -13.26 20.18
N HIS A 618 -24.16 -12.47 19.11
CA HIS A 618 -24.86 -12.65 17.84
C HIS A 618 -24.09 -12.09 16.64
N VAL A 619 -24.23 -12.77 15.50
CA VAL A 619 -23.76 -12.38 14.18
C VAL A 619 -24.96 -12.09 13.27
N GLY A 620 -25.10 -10.82 12.88
CA GLY A 620 -26.07 -10.36 11.89
C GLY A 620 -25.51 -10.37 10.47
N GLY A 621 -26.40 -10.53 9.47
CA GLY A 621 -26.09 -10.50 8.04
C GLY A 621 -26.53 -9.23 7.33
#